data_AF-A0A967Y7L7-F1
#
_entry.id   AF-A0A967Y7L7-F1
#
_cell.length_a   1.000
_cell.length_b   1.000
_cell.length_c   1.000
_cell.angle_alpha   90.00
_cell.angle_beta   90.00
_cell.angle_gamma   90.00
#
_symmetry.space_group_name_H-M   'P 1'
#
loop_
_entity.id
_entity.type
_entity.pdbx_description
1 polymer ?
#
loop_
_entity_poly.entity_id
_entity_poly.type
_entity_poly.pdbx_seq_one_letter_code
_entity_poly.pdbx_strand_id
1 'polypeptide(L)'
;MQRTAKRLVTGLLALVACLGVVSAVDAGAGDTAYLVRDIRPTGPAESSSPDTFVVIGTDAYFVAEEAGTGRELWKTDGTGLGTERVRDILPGPGSSDPEMLVDVGGTLYFVADDGTHGRELWKSDGTTAGTVLVADVFPGARDGDLDELTASGGSLFFRANDGVHGVELWMSDGTGGGTVLVEDIRGGADSSVPTHLTDVGGVLFFSAFVTSDGVELWRSDGTELGTFLVKNIRFASGSANPSNLIDVAGTLFFTANDGSNGIELWKSDGTDAGTVLVRDIRPGVGSSSPFVLAEVGGLLYLQANDGVTGIELWRSDGTDAGTVQIKDIAPGPASGGPAMLLAIGGTLYF
;
A
#
# COMPACT_ATOMS: atom_id res chain seq x y z
N MET A 1 -23.02 8.53 47.11
CA MET A 1 -21.73 8.92 46.49
C MET A 1 -21.01 7.65 46.05
N GLN A 2 -21.34 7.11 44.88
CA GLN A 2 -20.62 5.99 44.27
C GLN A 2 -19.74 6.56 43.16
N ARG A 3 -18.43 6.32 43.26
CA ARG A 3 -17.45 6.63 42.21
C ARG A 3 -17.35 5.41 41.30
N THR A 4 -17.80 5.55 40.06
CA THR A 4 -17.61 4.58 38.98
C THR A 4 -16.20 4.75 38.43
N ALA A 5 -15.38 3.71 38.51
CA ALA A 5 -14.06 3.67 37.88
C ALA A 5 -14.22 3.41 36.38
N LYS A 6 -13.72 4.33 35.54
CA LYS A 6 -13.50 4.10 34.11
C LYS A 6 -12.36 3.09 33.96
N ARG A 7 -12.63 1.93 33.35
CA ARG A 7 -11.59 1.05 32.81
C ARG A 7 -11.05 1.70 31.53
N LEU A 8 -9.76 2.02 31.51
CA LEU A 8 -9.03 2.24 30.27
C LEU A 8 -8.83 0.88 29.60
N VAL A 9 -9.21 0.79 28.32
CA VAL A 9 -8.79 -0.29 27.43
C VAL A 9 -7.44 0.14 26.87
N THR A 10 -6.36 -0.43 27.39
CA THR A 10 -5.02 -0.32 26.79
C THR A 10 -4.92 -1.39 25.71
N GLY A 11 -4.76 -0.97 24.45
CA GLY A 11 -4.50 -1.85 23.31
C GLY A 11 -3.17 -2.57 23.50
N LEU A 12 -3.22 -3.89 23.34
CA LEU A 12 -2.05 -4.75 23.37
C LEU A 12 -1.35 -4.65 22.00
N LEU A 13 -0.19 -4.01 21.95
CA LEU A 13 0.69 -4.06 20.78
C LEU A 13 1.50 -5.37 20.89
N ALA A 14 0.98 -6.46 20.35
CA ALA A 14 1.72 -7.72 20.27
C ALA A 14 2.71 -7.65 19.11
N LEU A 15 3.97 -7.30 19.40
CA LEU A 15 5.06 -7.47 18.45
C LEU A 15 5.43 -8.96 18.44
N VAL A 16 5.14 -9.67 17.36
CA VAL A 16 5.63 -11.03 17.13
C VAL A 16 7.12 -10.93 16.79
N ALA A 17 7.97 -10.94 17.82
CA ALA A 17 9.42 -10.96 17.65
C ALA A 17 9.94 -12.40 17.70
N CYS A 18 10.63 -12.82 16.65
CA CYS A 18 11.52 -13.98 16.68
C CYS A 18 12.72 -13.66 17.59
N LEU A 19 12.80 -14.29 18.77
CA LEU A 19 13.93 -14.11 19.68
C LEU A 19 15.16 -14.86 19.16
N GLY A 20 16.12 -14.11 18.61
CA GLY A 20 17.54 -14.35 18.80
C GLY A 20 17.99 -13.74 20.14
N VAL A 21 18.86 -14.44 20.86
CA VAL A 21 19.30 -14.12 22.24
C VAL A 21 19.75 -12.66 22.41
N VAL A 22 19.07 -11.89 23.27
CA VAL A 22 19.57 -10.61 23.79
C VAL A 22 19.52 -10.65 25.32
N SER A 23 20.69 -10.54 25.94
CA SER A 23 20.86 -10.35 27.38
C SER A 23 20.30 -8.99 27.79
N ALA A 24 19.42 -9.02 28.79
CA ALA A 24 18.68 -7.89 29.32
C ALA A 24 19.58 -6.76 29.85
N VAL A 25 19.28 -5.52 29.44
CA VAL A 25 19.49 -4.33 30.27
C VAL A 25 18.27 -3.42 30.15
N ASP A 26 17.48 -3.43 31.23
CA ASP A 26 16.55 -2.42 31.75
C ASP A 26 15.68 -1.59 30.77
N ALA A 27 14.46 -2.07 30.54
CA ALA A 27 13.34 -1.27 30.05
C ALA A 27 12.26 -1.20 31.14
N GLY A 28 11.75 0.01 31.41
CA GLY A 28 10.80 0.30 32.48
C GLY A 28 9.53 -0.54 32.44
N ALA A 29 8.96 -0.77 33.62
CA ALA A 29 7.80 -1.62 33.87
C ALA A 29 6.59 -1.31 32.95
N GLY A 30 6.21 -2.28 32.12
CA GLY A 30 4.95 -2.24 31.35
C GLY A 30 4.77 -3.36 30.33
N ASP A 31 5.75 -3.59 29.45
CA ASP A 31 5.54 -4.45 28.27
C ASP A 31 6.64 -5.54 28.18
N THR A 32 6.40 -6.68 28.83
CA THR A 32 7.20 -7.87 28.56
C THR A 32 6.64 -8.56 27.31
N ALA A 33 7.42 -8.56 26.23
CA ALA A 33 7.14 -9.42 25.08
C ALA A 33 7.06 -10.88 25.55
N TYR A 34 6.03 -11.59 25.09
CA TYR A 34 5.84 -13.01 25.37
C TYR A 34 5.60 -13.76 24.06
N LEU A 35 6.04 -15.02 24.03
CA LEU A 35 5.78 -15.92 22.91
C LEU A 35 4.30 -16.29 22.89
N VAL A 36 3.60 -15.91 21.82
CA VAL A 36 2.19 -16.28 21.64
C VAL A 36 2.07 -17.77 21.27
N ARG A 37 2.78 -18.20 20.22
CA ARG A 37 2.86 -19.60 19.77
C ARG A 37 4.18 -19.84 19.05
N ASP A 38 4.80 -21.00 19.30
CA ASP A 38 5.87 -21.52 18.46
C ASP A 38 5.26 -22.35 17.32
N ILE A 39 5.39 -21.87 16.08
CA ILE A 39 4.85 -22.52 14.88
C ILE A 39 5.78 -23.66 14.40
N ARG A 40 7.08 -23.63 14.78
CA ARG A 40 8.07 -24.67 14.37
C ARG A 40 8.82 -25.25 15.59
N PRO A 41 8.12 -25.94 16.50
CA PRO A 41 8.70 -26.35 17.79
C PRO A 41 9.72 -27.51 17.73
N THR A 42 9.85 -28.23 16.61
CA THR A 42 10.60 -29.51 16.54
C THR A 42 11.73 -29.57 15.50
N GLY A 43 12.27 -28.43 15.05
CA GLY A 43 13.40 -28.38 14.09
C GLY A 43 14.63 -27.65 14.65
N PRO A 44 15.85 -27.95 14.18
CA PRO A 44 17.02 -27.16 14.55
C PRO A 44 16.90 -25.76 13.90
N ALA A 45 16.69 -24.71 14.69
CA ALA A 45 16.81 -23.30 14.29
C ALA A 45 16.01 -22.86 13.04
N GLU A 46 14.92 -23.55 12.67
CA GLU A 46 14.11 -23.14 11.53
C GLU A 46 13.03 -22.14 11.98
N SER A 47 13.14 -20.91 11.46
CA SER A 47 12.19 -19.83 11.67
C SER A 47 10.86 -20.14 10.95
N SER A 48 9.73 -19.79 11.57
CA SER A 48 8.43 -19.72 10.85
C SER A 48 8.31 -18.48 9.98
N SER A 49 9.27 -17.55 10.12
CA SER A 49 9.43 -16.31 9.34
C SER A 49 8.11 -15.57 9.13
N PRO A 50 7.39 -15.24 10.22
CA PRO A 50 6.14 -14.52 10.11
C PRO A 50 6.41 -13.15 9.50
N ASP A 51 5.65 -12.81 8.47
CA ASP A 51 5.66 -11.48 7.88
C ASP A 51 4.23 -11.00 7.63
N THR A 52 4.12 -9.73 7.25
CA THR A 52 2.87 -9.12 6.75
C THR A 52 1.71 -9.26 7.73
N PHE A 53 1.53 -8.30 8.64
CA PHE A 53 0.41 -8.32 9.58
C PHE A 53 -0.73 -7.40 9.14
N VAL A 54 -1.94 -7.95 8.99
CA VAL A 54 -3.18 -7.19 8.78
C VAL A 54 -4.15 -7.48 9.91
N VAL A 55 -4.62 -6.44 10.59
CA VAL A 55 -5.58 -6.59 11.70
C VAL A 55 -6.99 -6.39 11.18
N ILE A 56 -7.87 -7.37 11.39
CA ILE A 56 -9.29 -7.32 11.06
C ILE A 56 -10.10 -7.72 12.30
N GLY A 57 -10.86 -6.78 12.84
CA GLY A 57 -11.61 -7.00 14.07
C GLY A 57 -10.67 -7.26 15.26
N THR A 58 -10.76 -8.44 15.87
CA THR A 58 -9.90 -8.85 16.99
C THR A 58 -8.68 -9.66 16.57
N ASP A 59 -8.62 -10.05 15.30
CA ASP A 59 -7.63 -11.01 14.81
C ASP A 59 -6.58 -10.29 13.97
N ALA A 60 -5.33 -10.74 14.07
CA ALA A 60 -4.27 -10.38 13.15
C ALA A 60 -4.00 -11.55 12.20
N TYR A 61 -4.00 -11.26 10.91
CA TYR A 61 -3.66 -12.18 9.82
C TYR A 61 -2.22 -11.97 9.42
N PHE A 62 -1.52 -13.07 9.17
CA PHE A 62 -0.12 -13.04 8.79
C PHE A 62 0.25 -14.31 8.03
N VAL A 63 1.43 -14.31 7.43
CA VAL A 63 1.90 -15.45 6.64
C VAL A 63 3.06 -16.10 7.37
N ALA A 64 3.05 -17.42 7.49
CA ALA A 64 4.09 -18.15 8.20
C ALA A 64 4.28 -19.58 7.70
N GLU A 65 5.48 -20.10 7.87
CA GLU A 65 5.88 -21.44 7.47
C GLU A 65 5.73 -22.46 8.61
N GLU A 66 5.08 -23.59 8.32
CA GLU A 66 5.02 -24.77 9.19
C GLU A 66 5.53 -26.03 8.45
N ALA A 67 6.27 -26.86 9.19
CA ALA A 67 6.78 -28.10 8.64
C ALA A 67 5.63 -29.03 8.21
N GLY A 68 5.64 -29.44 6.94
CA GLY A 68 4.64 -30.34 6.37
C GLY A 68 3.48 -29.64 5.67
N THR A 69 3.33 -28.32 5.81
CA THR A 69 2.35 -27.50 5.07
C THR A 69 2.93 -26.27 4.38
N GLY A 70 4.25 -26.04 4.46
CA GLY A 70 4.87 -24.87 3.87
C GLY A 70 4.39 -23.53 4.44
N ARG A 71 4.52 -22.46 3.63
CA ARG A 71 4.17 -21.08 3.95
C ARG A 71 2.73 -20.78 3.54
N GLU A 72 1.91 -20.52 4.55
CA GLU A 72 0.44 -20.46 4.46
C GLU A 72 -0.13 -19.25 5.20
N LEU A 73 -1.44 -19.02 5.06
CA LEU A 73 -2.15 -17.96 5.79
C LEU A 73 -2.47 -18.41 7.22
N TRP A 74 -2.09 -17.58 8.19
CA TRP A 74 -2.35 -17.75 9.62
C TRP A 74 -3.16 -16.59 10.18
N LYS A 75 -3.81 -16.84 11.32
CA LYS A 75 -4.44 -15.81 12.14
C LYS A 75 -4.06 -15.97 13.61
N THR A 76 -4.19 -14.90 14.38
CA THR A 76 -4.01 -14.88 15.84
C THR A 76 -4.92 -13.87 16.52
N ASP A 77 -5.48 -14.25 17.66
CA ASP A 77 -6.17 -13.34 18.60
C ASP A 77 -5.24 -12.80 19.71
N GLY A 78 -3.92 -13.05 19.59
CA GLY A 78 -2.91 -12.74 20.60
C GLY A 78 -2.71 -13.84 21.66
N THR A 79 -3.41 -14.97 21.54
CA THR A 79 -3.25 -16.15 22.39
C THR A 79 -2.67 -17.33 21.62
N GLY A 80 -1.97 -18.24 22.32
CA GLY A 80 -1.42 -19.43 21.67
C GLY A 80 -2.47 -20.40 21.12
N LEU A 81 -3.66 -20.43 21.73
CA LEU A 81 -4.78 -21.26 21.25
C LEU A 81 -5.48 -20.64 20.04
N GLY A 82 -5.64 -19.31 20.00
CA GLY A 82 -6.23 -18.60 18.87
C GLY A 82 -5.24 -18.30 17.74
N THR A 83 -3.98 -18.73 17.86
CA THR A 83 -2.99 -18.66 16.78
C THR A 83 -3.03 -19.94 15.97
N GLU A 84 -3.54 -19.93 14.75
CA GLU A 84 -3.73 -21.12 13.92
C GLU A 84 -3.64 -20.82 12.42
N ARG A 85 -3.30 -21.85 11.63
CA ARG A 85 -3.38 -21.78 10.16
C ARG A 85 -4.84 -21.69 9.76
N VAL A 86 -5.17 -20.74 8.90
CA VAL A 86 -6.55 -20.53 8.44
C VAL A 86 -6.97 -21.65 7.48
N ARG A 87 -6.10 -21.96 6.52
CA ARG A 87 -6.27 -23.04 5.55
C ARG A 87 -4.90 -23.46 5.02
N ASP A 88 -4.76 -24.75 4.73
CA ASP A 88 -3.68 -25.29 3.89
C ASP A 88 -4.15 -25.16 2.44
N ILE A 89 -3.77 -24.07 1.75
CA ILE A 89 -4.27 -23.75 0.41
C ILE A 89 -3.62 -24.66 -0.62
N LEU A 90 -2.32 -24.94 -0.47
CA LEU A 90 -1.58 -25.93 -1.26
C LEU A 90 -1.34 -27.20 -0.43
N PRO A 91 -2.18 -28.25 -0.53
CA PRO A 91 -2.09 -29.39 0.36
C PRO A 91 -0.74 -30.12 0.31
N GLY A 92 -0.16 -30.36 1.48
CA GLY A 92 1.11 -31.07 1.64
C GLY A 92 2.28 -30.11 1.86
N PRO A 93 3.55 -30.56 1.71
CA PRO A 93 4.71 -29.78 2.16
C PRO A 93 5.05 -28.56 1.28
N GLY A 94 4.26 -28.26 0.24
CA GLY A 94 4.44 -27.08 -0.59
C GLY A 94 3.91 -25.82 0.11
N SER A 95 4.28 -24.64 -0.41
CA SER A 95 3.76 -23.35 0.06
C SER A 95 2.78 -22.77 -0.95
N SER A 96 1.65 -22.23 -0.48
CA SER A 96 0.78 -21.38 -1.31
C SER A 96 1.28 -19.94 -1.45
N ASP A 97 2.27 -19.57 -0.63
CA ASP A 97 2.91 -18.25 -0.58
C ASP A 97 1.93 -17.06 -0.64
N PRO A 98 1.01 -16.93 0.35
CA PRO A 98 0.14 -15.77 0.43
C PRO A 98 0.93 -14.47 0.51
N GLU A 99 0.47 -13.44 -0.18
CA GLU A 99 1.05 -12.10 -0.16
C GLU A 99 0.00 -11.01 -0.43
N MET A 100 0.42 -9.75 -0.29
CA MET A 100 -0.42 -8.57 -0.53
C MET A 100 -1.75 -8.63 0.23
N LEU A 101 -1.66 -8.95 1.53
CA LEU A 101 -2.82 -9.01 2.41
C LEU A 101 -3.46 -7.62 2.51
N VAL A 102 -4.74 -7.52 2.17
CA VAL A 102 -5.53 -6.28 2.21
C VAL A 102 -6.89 -6.56 2.84
N ASP A 103 -7.29 -5.72 3.79
CA ASP A 103 -8.66 -5.73 4.32
C ASP A 103 -9.57 -4.88 3.45
N VAL A 104 -10.68 -5.47 2.97
CA VAL A 104 -11.78 -4.73 2.34
C VAL A 104 -13.05 -5.01 3.13
N GLY A 105 -13.45 -4.06 3.97
CA GLY A 105 -14.71 -4.11 4.70
C GLY A 105 -14.84 -5.29 5.67
N GLY A 106 -13.73 -5.78 6.22
CA GLY A 106 -13.70 -6.91 7.15
C GLY A 106 -13.45 -8.27 6.50
N THR A 107 -13.17 -8.30 5.20
CA THR A 107 -12.77 -9.52 4.46
C THR A 107 -11.33 -9.37 4.02
N LEU A 108 -10.50 -10.37 4.32
CA LEU A 108 -9.10 -10.38 3.88
C LEU A 108 -9.03 -10.83 2.42
N TYR A 109 -8.33 -10.07 1.59
CA TYR A 109 -7.94 -10.42 0.23
C TYR A 109 -6.42 -10.57 0.14
N PHE A 110 -5.96 -11.49 -0.71
CA PHE A 110 -4.54 -11.78 -0.89
C PHE A 110 -4.34 -12.57 -2.18
N VAL A 111 -3.09 -12.68 -2.62
CA VAL A 111 -2.69 -13.54 -3.75
C VAL A 111 -2.05 -14.81 -3.22
N ALA A 112 -2.41 -15.98 -3.77
CA ALA A 112 -1.86 -17.28 -3.38
C ALA A 112 -1.99 -18.33 -4.50
N ASP A 113 -1.19 -19.40 -4.41
CA ASP A 113 -1.19 -20.54 -5.35
C ASP A 113 -1.72 -21.82 -4.68
N ASP A 114 -2.71 -22.48 -5.30
CA ASP A 114 -3.23 -23.78 -4.86
C ASP A 114 -2.64 -24.98 -5.63
N GLY A 115 -1.65 -24.73 -6.48
CA GLY A 115 -0.98 -25.70 -7.35
C GLY A 115 -1.80 -26.11 -8.58
N THR A 116 -2.98 -25.51 -8.77
CA THR A 116 -3.87 -25.78 -9.91
C THR A 116 -4.09 -24.54 -10.77
N HIS A 117 -4.26 -23.38 -10.13
CA HIS A 117 -4.59 -22.12 -10.79
C HIS A 117 -3.42 -21.13 -10.86
N GLY A 118 -2.24 -21.50 -10.35
CA GLY A 118 -1.15 -20.54 -10.18
C GLY A 118 -1.52 -19.47 -9.15
N ARG A 119 -0.78 -18.35 -9.16
CA ARG A 119 -0.98 -17.24 -8.22
C ARG A 119 -2.16 -16.37 -8.63
N GLU A 120 -3.23 -16.45 -7.86
CA GLU A 120 -4.53 -15.84 -8.21
C GLU A 120 -5.17 -15.12 -7.01
N LEU A 121 -6.33 -14.49 -7.23
CA LEU A 121 -7.02 -13.73 -6.17
C LEU A 121 -7.76 -14.66 -5.20
N TRP A 122 -7.41 -14.61 -3.93
CA TRP A 122 -8.08 -15.31 -2.83
C TRP A 122 -8.73 -14.33 -1.84
N LYS A 123 -9.70 -14.84 -1.10
CA LYS A 123 -10.27 -14.16 0.06
C LYS A 123 -10.41 -15.08 1.25
N SER A 124 -10.51 -14.51 2.45
CA SER A 124 -10.74 -15.24 3.70
C SER A 124 -11.59 -14.42 4.68
N ASP A 125 -12.49 -15.12 5.40
CA ASP A 125 -13.20 -14.62 6.58
C ASP A 125 -12.55 -15.09 7.90
N GLY A 126 -11.35 -15.66 7.81
CA GLY A 126 -10.65 -16.28 8.94
C GLY A 126 -11.06 -17.72 9.25
N THR A 127 -11.90 -18.34 8.43
CA THR A 127 -12.21 -19.76 8.50
C THR A 127 -11.68 -20.52 7.29
N THR A 128 -11.44 -21.82 7.44
CA THR A 128 -11.07 -22.68 6.32
C THR A 128 -12.14 -22.69 5.22
N ALA A 129 -13.42 -22.64 5.60
CA ALA A 129 -14.54 -22.68 4.65
C ALA A 129 -14.73 -21.36 3.89
N GLY A 130 -14.46 -20.22 4.52
CA GLY A 130 -14.50 -18.91 3.89
C GLY A 130 -13.20 -18.50 3.21
N THR A 131 -12.14 -19.30 3.33
CA THR A 131 -10.89 -19.12 2.57
C THR A 131 -11.02 -19.76 1.20
N VAL A 132 -11.28 -18.98 0.16
CA VAL A 132 -11.63 -19.47 -1.18
C VAL A 132 -10.99 -18.63 -2.28
N LEU A 133 -10.73 -19.28 -3.42
CA LEU A 133 -10.40 -18.61 -4.67
C LEU A 133 -11.57 -17.70 -5.06
N VAL A 134 -11.29 -16.42 -5.32
CA VAL A 134 -12.28 -15.46 -5.79
C VAL A 134 -12.41 -15.57 -7.30
N ALA A 135 -11.28 -15.49 -7.99
CA ALA A 135 -11.20 -15.56 -9.44
C ALA A 135 -9.86 -16.16 -9.87
N ASP A 136 -9.93 -17.00 -10.89
CA ASP A 136 -8.80 -17.46 -11.71
C ASP A 136 -8.70 -16.47 -12.89
N VAL A 137 -7.98 -15.36 -12.70
CA VAL A 137 -7.90 -14.26 -13.67
C VAL A 137 -7.17 -14.71 -14.92
N PHE A 138 -6.09 -15.49 -14.78
CA PHE A 138 -5.45 -16.18 -15.89
C PHE A 138 -5.81 -17.67 -15.88
N PRO A 139 -6.78 -18.13 -16.70
CA PRO A 139 -7.26 -19.49 -16.62
C PRO A 139 -6.17 -20.57 -16.73
N GLY A 140 -6.12 -21.44 -15.72
CA GLY A 140 -5.23 -22.60 -15.67
C GLY A 140 -4.02 -22.39 -14.75
N ALA A 141 -2.94 -23.16 -14.93
CA ALA A 141 -1.83 -23.19 -13.98
C ALA A 141 -0.80 -22.05 -14.16
N ARG A 142 -1.20 -20.91 -14.72
CA ARG A 142 -0.31 -19.76 -14.94
C ARG A 142 -0.76 -18.63 -14.04
N ASP A 143 0.20 -17.89 -13.51
CA ASP A 143 -0.07 -16.74 -12.66
C ASP A 143 -0.77 -15.63 -13.46
N GLY A 144 -1.76 -14.99 -12.85
CA GLY A 144 -2.44 -13.81 -13.41
C GLY A 144 -1.67 -12.49 -13.25
N ASP A 145 -0.41 -12.53 -12.81
CA ASP A 145 0.43 -11.35 -12.55
C ASP A 145 -0.27 -10.29 -11.66
N LEU A 146 -1.07 -10.74 -10.68
CA LEU A 146 -1.77 -9.85 -9.76
C LEU A 146 -0.78 -9.06 -8.90
N ASP A 147 -0.99 -7.74 -8.79
CA ASP A 147 -0.16 -6.87 -7.95
C ASP A 147 -0.94 -5.60 -7.52
N GLU A 148 -0.38 -4.85 -6.58
CA GLU A 148 -0.89 -3.57 -6.06
C GLU A 148 -2.36 -3.64 -5.56
N LEU A 149 -2.72 -4.71 -4.86
CA LEU A 149 -4.02 -4.84 -4.20
C LEU A 149 -4.30 -3.61 -3.33
N THR A 150 -5.40 -2.92 -3.62
CA THR A 150 -5.76 -1.64 -3.01
C THR A 150 -7.25 -1.59 -2.73
N ALA A 151 -7.63 -1.38 -1.48
CA ALA A 151 -9.03 -1.14 -1.11
C ALA A 151 -9.43 0.28 -1.52
N SER A 152 -10.50 0.44 -2.29
CA SER A 152 -11.06 1.74 -2.66
C SER A 152 -12.56 1.65 -2.88
N GLY A 153 -13.32 2.60 -2.32
CA GLY A 153 -14.78 2.67 -2.51
C GLY A 153 -15.58 1.45 -2.02
N GLY A 154 -14.98 0.60 -1.18
CA GLY A 154 -15.59 -0.67 -0.72
C GLY A 154 -15.33 -1.88 -1.63
N SER A 155 -14.55 -1.70 -2.69
CA SER A 155 -14.09 -2.77 -3.59
C SER A 155 -12.58 -2.95 -3.50
N LEU A 156 -12.09 -4.07 -4.03
CA LEU A 156 -10.66 -4.29 -4.24
C LEU A 156 -10.29 -3.89 -5.67
N PHE A 157 -9.26 -3.06 -5.84
CA PHE A 157 -8.61 -2.80 -7.11
C PHE A 157 -7.22 -3.40 -7.12
N PHE A 158 -6.75 -3.81 -8.30
CA PHE A 158 -5.43 -4.40 -8.51
C PHE A 158 -5.08 -4.34 -9.99
N ARG A 159 -3.82 -4.58 -10.34
CA ARG A 159 -3.46 -4.88 -11.74
C ARG A 159 -3.39 -6.37 -11.95
N ALA A 160 -3.75 -6.84 -13.14
CA ALA A 160 -3.64 -8.26 -13.51
C ALA A 160 -3.59 -8.45 -15.02
N ASN A 161 -3.21 -9.66 -15.43
CA ASN A 161 -3.12 -10.12 -16.80
C ASN A 161 -3.94 -11.41 -16.97
N ASP A 162 -4.94 -11.37 -17.85
CA ASP A 162 -5.81 -12.52 -18.15
C ASP A 162 -5.31 -13.35 -19.35
N GLY A 163 -4.14 -13.01 -19.89
CA GLY A 163 -3.58 -13.62 -21.10
C GLY A 163 -4.19 -13.11 -22.40
N VAL A 164 -5.10 -12.14 -22.35
CA VAL A 164 -5.79 -11.54 -23.50
C VAL A 164 -5.50 -10.04 -23.60
N HIS A 165 -5.59 -9.31 -22.48
CA HIS A 165 -5.54 -7.84 -22.43
C HIS A 165 -4.21 -7.29 -21.89
N GLY A 166 -3.20 -8.13 -21.67
CA GLY A 166 -1.98 -7.69 -20.97
C GLY A 166 -2.26 -7.26 -19.53
N VAL A 167 -1.33 -6.54 -18.90
CA VAL A 167 -1.48 -6.02 -17.53
C VAL A 167 -2.28 -4.73 -17.52
N GLU A 168 -3.50 -4.80 -16.99
CA GLU A 168 -4.49 -3.71 -16.95
C GLU A 168 -5.10 -3.53 -15.55
N LEU A 169 -6.00 -2.56 -15.37
CA LEU A 169 -6.69 -2.31 -14.10
C LEU A 169 -7.90 -3.22 -13.93
N TRP A 170 -7.96 -3.94 -12.82
CA TRP A 170 -9.04 -4.84 -12.44
C TRP A 170 -9.69 -4.41 -11.12
N MET A 171 -10.93 -4.84 -10.95
CA MET A 171 -11.74 -4.67 -9.74
C MET A 171 -12.30 -6.03 -9.30
N SER A 172 -12.50 -6.21 -7.99
CA SER A 172 -13.34 -7.28 -7.44
C SER A 172 -14.29 -6.77 -6.36
N ASP A 173 -15.54 -7.26 -6.39
CA ASP A 173 -16.52 -7.15 -5.29
C ASP A 173 -16.43 -8.33 -4.30
N GLY A 174 -15.46 -9.21 -4.49
CA GLY A 174 -15.28 -10.43 -3.72
C GLY A 174 -15.97 -11.66 -4.27
N THR A 175 -16.61 -11.57 -5.44
CA THR A 175 -17.17 -12.72 -6.16
C THR A 175 -16.47 -12.91 -7.49
N GLY A 176 -16.38 -14.14 -7.98
CA GLY A 176 -15.79 -14.38 -9.30
C GLY A 176 -16.53 -13.70 -10.46
N GLY A 177 -17.84 -13.42 -10.31
CA GLY A 177 -18.61 -12.67 -11.31
C GLY A 177 -18.44 -11.15 -11.22
N GLY A 178 -18.02 -10.63 -10.07
CA GLY A 178 -17.69 -9.23 -9.86
C GLY A 178 -16.19 -8.94 -9.90
N THR A 179 -15.36 -9.95 -10.22
CA THR A 179 -13.96 -9.75 -10.59
C THR A 179 -13.86 -9.48 -12.09
N VAL A 180 -13.60 -8.23 -12.46
CA VAL A 180 -13.71 -7.76 -13.84
C VAL A 180 -12.57 -6.80 -14.21
N LEU A 181 -12.17 -6.83 -15.48
CA LEU A 181 -11.38 -5.79 -16.10
C LEU A 181 -12.19 -4.51 -16.08
N VAL A 182 -11.63 -3.45 -15.48
CA VAL A 182 -12.34 -2.16 -15.36
C VAL A 182 -12.40 -1.47 -16.72
N GLU A 183 -11.25 -1.40 -17.39
CA GLU A 183 -11.10 -0.89 -18.75
C GLU A 183 -9.83 -1.48 -19.37
N ASP A 184 -9.88 -1.83 -20.65
CA ASP A 184 -8.72 -2.15 -21.48
C ASP A 184 -8.03 -0.85 -21.92
N ILE A 185 -7.31 -0.20 -21.00
CA ILE A 185 -6.72 1.14 -21.21
C ILE A 185 -5.76 1.11 -22.41
N ARG A 186 -5.03 0.02 -22.59
CA ARG A 186 -4.26 -0.25 -23.81
C ARG A 186 -4.78 -1.48 -24.56
N GLY A 187 -5.89 -1.24 -25.26
CA GLY A 187 -6.50 -2.07 -26.29
C GLY A 187 -5.70 -3.28 -26.81
N GLY A 188 -6.21 -4.47 -26.55
CA GLY A 188 -5.63 -5.74 -27.01
C GLY A 188 -4.57 -6.28 -26.05
N ALA A 189 -3.58 -7.03 -26.56
CA ALA A 189 -2.59 -7.69 -25.69
C ALA A 189 -1.46 -6.75 -25.17
N ASP A 190 -1.63 -5.45 -25.36
CA ASP A 190 -0.71 -4.42 -24.88
C ASP A 190 -1.01 -4.11 -23.42
N SER A 191 -0.05 -3.59 -22.64
CA SER A 191 -0.26 -3.29 -21.22
C SER A 191 -0.15 -1.81 -20.92
N SER A 192 -1.11 -1.26 -20.19
CA SER A 192 -1.07 0.09 -19.62
C SER A 192 -0.23 0.17 -18.34
N VAL A 193 0.02 -0.99 -17.70
CA VAL A 193 0.84 -1.15 -16.49
C VAL A 193 0.44 -0.16 -15.39
N PRO A 194 -0.79 -0.24 -14.85
CA PRO A 194 -1.20 0.59 -13.73
C PRO A 194 -0.23 0.45 -12.55
N THR A 195 0.16 1.57 -11.97
CA THR A 195 1.09 1.62 -10.82
C THR A 195 0.69 2.72 -9.84
N HIS A 196 1.17 2.63 -8.60
CA HIS A 196 0.92 3.58 -7.53
C HIS A 196 -0.58 3.72 -7.19
N LEU A 197 -1.34 2.62 -7.22
CA LEU A 197 -2.76 2.60 -6.89
C LEU A 197 -2.99 3.21 -5.49
N THR A 198 -3.81 4.25 -5.42
CA THR A 198 -4.04 5.03 -4.20
C THR A 198 -5.51 5.42 -4.09
N ASP A 199 -6.18 5.06 -3.00
CA ASP A 199 -7.51 5.54 -2.68
C ASP A 199 -7.48 6.99 -2.19
N VAL A 200 -8.35 7.83 -2.74
CA VAL A 200 -8.59 9.20 -2.29
C VAL A 200 -10.10 9.38 -2.15
N GLY A 201 -10.60 9.20 -0.93
CA GLY A 201 -12.02 9.39 -0.62
C GLY A 201 -12.97 8.45 -1.38
N GLY A 202 -12.54 7.21 -1.69
CA GLY A 202 -13.34 6.23 -2.43
C GLY A 202 -13.19 6.29 -3.95
N VAL A 203 -12.25 7.09 -4.45
CA VAL A 203 -11.86 7.13 -5.87
C VAL A 203 -10.42 6.66 -5.97
N LEU A 204 -10.16 5.72 -6.88
CA LEU A 204 -8.81 5.24 -7.12
C LEU A 204 -8.06 6.19 -8.05
N PHE A 205 -6.85 6.58 -7.67
CA PHE A 205 -5.88 7.27 -8.52
C PHE A 205 -4.68 6.37 -8.78
N PHE A 206 -4.12 6.46 -9.98
CA PHE A 206 -2.98 5.64 -10.39
C PHE A 206 -2.25 6.26 -11.58
N SER A 207 -1.05 5.76 -11.85
CA SER A 207 -0.30 6.08 -13.05
C SER A 207 -0.48 4.98 -14.08
N ALA A 208 -0.75 5.34 -15.33
CA ALA A 208 -0.85 4.38 -16.44
C ALA A 208 -0.26 4.94 -17.73
N PHE A 209 0.25 4.02 -18.56
CA PHE A 209 0.86 4.30 -19.84
C PHE A 209 -0.14 4.17 -20.99
N VAL A 210 -0.18 5.15 -21.88
CA VAL A 210 -0.76 5.02 -23.23
C VAL A 210 0.19 5.60 -24.27
N THR A 211 0.21 5.05 -25.49
CA THR A 211 1.24 5.41 -26.50
C THR A 211 1.20 6.89 -26.91
N SER A 212 0.02 7.51 -26.92
CA SER A 212 -0.17 8.92 -27.29
C SER A 212 0.34 9.89 -26.22
N ASP A 213 0.22 9.51 -24.95
CA ASP A 213 0.37 10.43 -23.82
C ASP A 213 1.50 10.06 -22.87
N GLY A 214 2.12 8.88 -23.00
CA GLY A 214 3.12 8.41 -22.05
C GLY A 214 2.49 7.93 -20.74
N VAL A 215 3.28 7.96 -19.65
CA VAL A 215 2.80 7.64 -18.29
C VAL A 215 2.27 8.89 -17.63
N GLU A 216 0.97 8.91 -17.37
CA GLU A 216 0.22 10.07 -16.86
C GLU A 216 -0.71 9.68 -15.70
N LEU A 217 -1.39 10.66 -15.10
CA LEU A 217 -2.28 10.44 -13.96
C LEU A 217 -3.68 10.04 -14.43
N TRP A 218 -4.15 8.89 -13.97
CA TRP A 218 -5.48 8.35 -14.22
C TRP A 218 -6.27 8.24 -12.93
N ARG A 219 -7.59 8.13 -13.08
CA ARG A 219 -8.49 7.78 -11.98
C ARG A 219 -9.51 6.74 -12.42
N SER A 220 -10.11 6.06 -11.45
CA SER A 220 -11.22 5.14 -11.63
C SER A 220 -12.21 5.19 -10.45
N ASP A 221 -13.49 5.04 -10.73
CA ASP A 221 -14.53 4.72 -9.73
C ASP A 221 -15.00 3.26 -9.80
N GLY A 222 -14.31 2.43 -10.58
CA GLY A 222 -14.67 1.04 -10.84
C GLY A 222 -15.54 0.81 -12.06
N THR A 223 -15.94 1.88 -12.76
CA THR A 223 -16.66 1.78 -14.03
C THR A 223 -15.76 2.20 -15.19
N GLU A 224 -16.02 1.67 -16.39
CA GLU A 224 -15.36 2.11 -17.63
C GLU A 224 -15.47 3.63 -17.83
N LEU A 225 -16.67 4.22 -17.68
CA LEU A 225 -16.87 5.67 -17.84
C LEU A 225 -16.18 6.51 -16.76
N GLY A 226 -16.04 5.97 -15.55
CA GLY A 226 -15.34 6.64 -14.47
C GLY A 226 -13.83 6.42 -14.48
N THR A 227 -13.34 5.64 -15.45
CA THR A 227 -11.91 5.38 -15.67
C THR A 227 -11.41 6.25 -16.80
N PHE A 228 -10.50 7.18 -16.48
CA PHE A 228 -9.99 8.12 -17.49
C PHE A 228 -8.70 8.81 -17.05
N LEU A 229 -7.96 9.29 -18.04
CA LEU A 229 -6.83 10.21 -17.89
C LEU A 229 -7.31 11.51 -17.23
N VAL A 230 -6.84 11.80 -16.02
CA VAL A 230 -7.21 13.02 -15.29
C VAL A 230 -6.66 14.26 -16.00
N LYS A 231 -5.38 14.18 -16.40
CA LYS A 231 -4.66 15.26 -17.09
C LYS A 231 -3.46 14.71 -17.83
N ASN A 232 -3.27 15.13 -19.08
CA ASN A 232 -1.98 15.01 -19.74
C ASN A 232 -1.07 16.13 -19.23
N ILE A 233 -0.21 15.81 -18.26
CA ILE A 233 0.70 16.77 -17.62
C ILE A 233 1.89 17.04 -18.54
N ARG A 234 2.36 16.05 -19.30
CA ARG A 234 3.50 16.19 -20.21
C ARG A 234 3.14 15.85 -21.67
N PHE A 235 3.00 16.91 -22.47
CA PHE A 235 2.64 16.79 -23.89
C PHE A 235 3.68 16.09 -24.77
N ALA A 236 3.25 15.78 -26.01
CA ALA A 236 4.06 15.26 -27.11
C ALA A 236 4.71 13.90 -26.80
N SER A 237 3.92 12.95 -26.30
CA SER A 237 4.35 11.59 -25.93
C SER A 237 5.47 11.55 -24.87
N GLY A 238 5.61 12.63 -24.09
CA GLY A 238 6.46 12.61 -22.90
C GLY A 238 5.71 12.00 -21.72
N SER A 239 6.39 11.28 -20.85
CA SER A 239 5.78 10.81 -19.60
C SER A 239 5.99 11.82 -18.48
N ALA A 240 4.91 12.21 -17.80
CA ALA A 240 5.00 12.93 -16.53
C ALA A 240 5.49 12.06 -15.38
N ASN A 241 5.27 10.74 -15.47
CA ASN A 241 5.61 9.74 -14.45
C ASN A 241 5.10 10.12 -13.04
N PRO A 242 3.78 10.28 -12.85
CA PRO A 242 3.25 10.50 -11.51
C PRO A 242 3.66 9.38 -10.55
N SER A 243 4.06 9.76 -9.34
CA SER A 243 4.60 8.85 -8.32
C SER A 243 4.43 9.48 -6.92
N ASN A 244 4.70 8.71 -5.87
CA ASN A 244 4.52 9.14 -4.47
C ASN A 244 3.10 9.68 -4.20
N LEU A 245 2.09 8.99 -4.76
CA LEU A 245 0.69 9.34 -4.59
C LEU A 245 0.29 9.18 -3.12
N ILE A 246 -0.44 10.15 -2.58
CA ILE A 246 -0.96 10.12 -1.21
C ILE A 246 -2.28 10.90 -1.12
N ASP A 247 -3.22 10.42 -0.32
CA ASP A 247 -4.38 11.20 0.10
C ASP A 247 -4.01 12.15 1.26
N VAL A 248 -4.28 13.44 1.09
CA VAL A 248 -4.21 14.45 2.14
C VAL A 248 -5.57 15.10 2.26
N ALA A 249 -6.36 14.63 3.24
CA ALA A 249 -7.68 15.15 3.56
C ALA A 249 -8.64 15.24 2.34
N GLY A 250 -8.63 14.22 1.47
CA GLY A 250 -9.48 14.10 0.29
C GLY A 250 -8.91 14.78 -0.97
N THR A 251 -7.64 15.21 -0.95
CA THR A 251 -6.93 15.75 -2.10
C THR A 251 -5.73 14.87 -2.40
N LEU A 252 -5.59 14.41 -3.65
CA LEU A 252 -4.40 13.68 -4.06
C LEU A 252 -3.21 14.64 -4.10
N PHE A 253 -2.11 14.27 -3.46
CA PHE A 253 -0.80 14.84 -3.71
C PHE A 253 0.12 13.80 -4.34
N PHE A 254 1.01 14.25 -5.23
CA PHE A 254 1.92 13.37 -5.97
C PHE A 254 3.09 14.17 -6.53
N THR A 255 4.07 13.46 -7.07
CA THR A 255 5.19 14.07 -7.81
C THR A 255 5.12 13.75 -9.28
N ALA A 256 5.36 14.75 -10.14
CA ALA A 256 5.32 14.60 -11.59
C ALA A 256 6.22 15.62 -12.30
N ASN A 257 6.55 15.34 -13.57
CA ASN A 257 7.38 16.20 -14.41
C ASN A 257 6.64 16.67 -15.68
N ASP A 258 6.31 17.96 -15.75
CA ASP A 258 5.66 18.58 -16.91
C ASP A 258 6.60 18.91 -18.08
N GLY A 259 7.90 18.58 -17.95
CA GLY A 259 8.94 18.87 -18.93
C GLY A 259 9.49 20.29 -18.87
N SER A 260 8.95 21.18 -18.03
CA SER A 260 9.38 22.57 -17.87
C SER A 260 9.96 22.87 -16.49
N ASN A 261 9.41 22.23 -15.44
CA ASN A 261 9.75 22.48 -14.04
C ASN A 261 10.49 21.31 -13.38
N GLY A 262 10.83 20.25 -14.13
CA GLY A 262 11.39 19.03 -13.54
C GLY A 262 10.37 18.26 -12.69
N ILE A 263 10.83 17.34 -11.84
CA ILE A 263 9.96 16.59 -10.92
C ILE A 263 9.68 17.45 -9.69
N GLU A 264 8.42 17.85 -9.54
CA GLU A 264 7.94 18.77 -8.50
C GLU A 264 6.68 18.23 -7.80
N LEU A 265 6.17 18.97 -6.79
CA LEU A 265 4.96 18.63 -6.06
C LEU A 265 3.70 19.08 -6.81
N TRP A 266 2.79 18.15 -7.06
CA TRP A 266 1.50 18.35 -7.70
C TRP A 266 0.36 17.94 -6.78
N LYS A 267 -0.84 18.42 -7.10
CA LYS A 267 -2.08 17.96 -6.48
C LYS A 267 -3.18 17.77 -7.51
N SER A 268 -4.19 16.97 -7.15
CA SER A 268 -5.40 16.75 -7.95
C SER A 268 -6.64 16.57 -7.07
N ASP A 269 -7.77 17.06 -7.55
CA ASP A 269 -9.11 16.77 -7.03
C ASP A 269 -9.86 15.73 -7.89
N GLY A 270 -9.18 15.08 -8.84
CA GLY A 270 -9.80 14.17 -9.81
C GLY A 270 -10.23 14.82 -11.12
N THR A 271 -10.05 16.13 -11.27
CA THR A 271 -10.38 16.86 -12.51
C THR A 271 -9.12 17.44 -13.16
N ASP A 272 -9.16 17.65 -14.48
CA ASP A 272 -8.08 18.32 -15.22
C ASP A 272 -7.78 19.74 -14.66
N ALA A 273 -8.84 20.47 -14.30
CA ALA A 273 -8.74 21.83 -13.79
C ALA A 273 -8.15 21.90 -12.37
N GLY A 274 -8.49 20.94 -11.51
CA GLY A 274 -7.92 20.82 -10.16
C GLY A 274 -6.57 20.12 -10.12
N THR A 275 -6.09 19.57 -11.24
CA THR A 275 -4.76 18.97 -11.34
C THR A 275 -3.72 20.02 -11.68
N VAL A 276 -2.95 20.45 -10.68
CA VAL A 276 -2.06 21.61 -10.77
C VAL A 276 -0.74 21.39 -10.04
N LEU A 277 0.31 22.02 -10.55
CA LEU A 277 1.57 22.19 -9.83
C LEU A 277 1.29 22.97 -8.54
N VAL A 278 1.67 22.41 -7.39
CA VAL A 278 1.51 23.10 -6.10
C VAL A 278 2.56 24.20 -6.00
N ARG A 279 3.81 23.85 -6.28
CA ARG A 279 4.95 24.75 -6.24
C ARG A 279 6.12 24.17 -7.05
N ASP A 280 6.76 25.03 -7.83
CA ASP A 280 8.11 24.80 -8.36
C ASP A 280 9.10 25.06 -7.21
N ILE A 281 9.43 24.03 -6.43
CA ILE A 281 10.30 24.16 -5.25
C ILE A 281 11.73 24.45 -5.70
N ARG A 282 12.15 23.90 -6.84
CA ARG A 282 13.44 24.16 -7.46
C ARG A 282 13.28 24.87 -8.80
N PRO A 283 13.29 26.22 -8.81
CA PRO A 283 12.96 27.01 -9.99
C PRO A 283 13.63 26.55 -11.30
N GLY A 284 12.79 26.32 -12.31
CA GLY A 284 13.20 25.98 -13.68
C GLY A 284 13.31 24.48 -13.94
N VAL A 285 14.17 24.07 -14.87
CA VAL A 285 14.18 22.68 -15.38
C VAL A 285 14.74 21.63 -14.39
N GLY A 286 15.18 22.04 -13.20
CA GLY A 286 15.81 21.15 -12.24
C GLY A 286 14.79 20.57 -11.28
N SER A 287 14.79 19.25 -11.06
CA SER A 287 13.88 18.63 -10.10
C SER A 287 14.23 18.96 -8.65
N SER A 288 13.20 19.25 -7.84
CA SER A 288 13.27 19.20 -6.38
C SER A 288 13.16 17.78 -5.83
N SER A 289 12.70 16.84 -6.68
CA SER A 289 12.51 15.41 -6.39
C SER A 289 11.86 15.16 -5.03
N PRO A 290 10.63 15.65 -4.80
CA PRO A 290 9.99 15.51 -3.51
C PRO A 290 9.85 14.04 -3.11
N PHE A 291 10.22 13.72 -1.88
CA PHE A 291 9.87 12.46 -1.26
C PHE A 291 8.82 12.73 -0.19
N VAL A 292 7.60 12.28 -0.45
CA VAL A 292 6.47 12.44 0.47
C VAL A 292 6.70 11.59 1.71
N LEU A 293 6.46 12.17 2.88
CA LEU A 293 6.76 11.53 4.16
C LEU A 293 5.49 11.16 4.93
N ALA A 294 4.54 12.08 5.06
CA ALA A 294 3.31 11.84 5.80
C ALA A 294 2.25 12.93 5.58
N GLU A 295 0.99 12.55 5.78
CA GLU A 295 -0.09 13.47 6.13
C GLU A 295 -0.14 13.65 7.66
N VAL A 296 -0.23 14.90 8.13
CA VAL A 296 -0.49 15.20 9.54
C VAL A 296 -1.41 16.40 9.68
N GLY A 297 -2.65 16.16 10.09
CA GLY A 297 -3.60 17.22 10.43
C GLY A 297 -4.03 18.06 9.23
N GLY A 298 -4.15 17.45 8.05
CA GLY A 298 -4.47 18.07 6.77
C GLY A 298 -3.30 18.75 6.07
N LEU A 299 -2.07 18.58 6.58
CA LEU A 299 -0.85 19.10 5.97
C LEU A 299 0.01 17.95 5.44
N LEU A 300 0.62 18.18 4.28
CA LEU A 300 1.62 17.29 3.71
C LEU A 300 2.99 17.65 4.24
N TYR A 301 3.76 16.64 4.65
CA TYR A 301 5.17 16.76 5.01
C TYR A 301 6.01 15.96 4.03
N LEU A 302 7.09 16.57 3.55
CA LEU A 302 7.91 16.04 2.46
C LEU A 302 9.36 16.51 2.57
N GLN A 303 10.26 15.78 1.93
CA GLN A 303 11.64 16.19 1.70
C GLN A 303 11.79 16.69 0.28
N ALA A 304 12.45 17.84 0.07
CA ALA A 304 12.67 18.38 -1.27
C ALA A 304 13.93 19.24 -1.32
N ASN A 305 14.53 19.34 -2.51
CA ASN A 305 15.73 20.13 -2.77
C ASN A 305 15.41 21.39 -3.59
N ASP A 306 15.53 22.57 -3.00
CA ASP A 306 15.26 23.85 -3.69
C ASP A 306 16.40 24.33 -4.61
N GLY A 307 17.50 23.57 -4.68
CA GLY A 307 18.72 23.94 -5.41
C GLY A 307 19.62 24.93 -4.67
N VAL A 308 19.28 25.32 -3.44
CA VAL A 308 20.02 26.29 -2.62
C VAL A 308 20.46 25.67 -1.30
N THR A 309 19.55 25.03 -0.56
CA THR A 309 19.78 24.46 0.78
C THR A 309 19.90 22.93 0.79
N GLY A 310 19.97 22.27 -0.38
CA GLY A 310 19.98 20.81 -0.44
C GLY A 310 18.62 20.20 -0.06
N ILE A 311 18.59 18.90 0.28
CA ILE A 311 17.35 18.20 0.64
C ILE A 311 16.97 18.52 2.09
N GLU A 312 15.88 19.24 2.26
CA GLU A 312 15.37 19.70 3.56
C GLU A 312 13.92 19.27 3.81
N LEU A 313 13.44 19.45 5.03
CA LEU A 313 12.06 19.17 5.42
C LEU A 313 11.13 20.35 5.10
N TRP A 314 10.06 20.06 4.36
CA TRP A 314 9.02 21.01 3.96
C TRP A 314 7.66 20.58 4.49
N ARG A 315 6.76 21.56 4.59
CA ARG A 315 5.32 21.34 4.72
C ARG A 315 4.58 21.99 3.57
N SER A 316 3.42 21.46 3.23
CA SER A 316 2.49 22.05 2.26
C SER A 316 1.05 21.94 2.75
N ASP A 317 0.28 23.00 2.56
CA ASP A 317 -1.18 23.01 2.68
C ASP A 317 -1.89 22.86 1.31
N GLY A 318 -1.13 22.51 0.26
CA GLY A 318 -1.62 22.43 -1.11
C GLY A 318 -1.64 23.75 -1.86
N THR A 319 -1.07 24.82 -1.32
CA THR A 319 -0.88 26.09 -2.01
C THR A 319 0.59 26.43 -2.18
N ASP A 320 0.93 27.23 -3.19
CA ASP A 320 2.29 27.74 -3.37
C ASP A 320 2.78 28.49 -2.11
N ALA A 321 1.94 29.36 -1.54
CA ALA A 321 2.27 30.17 -0.37
C ALA A 321 2.42 29.35 0.92
N GLY A 322 1.63 28.29 1.09
CA GLY A 322 1.71 27.40 2.25
C GLY A 322 2.73 26.27 2.09
N THR A 323 3.37 26.14 0.93
CA THR A 323 4.49 25.23 0.70
C THR A 323 5.80 25.88 1.12
N VAL A 324 6.27 25.54 2.32
CA VAL A 324 7.41 26.21 2.97
C VAL A 324 8.34 25.21 3.63
N GLN A 325 9.64 25.52 3.60
CA GLN A 325 10.65 24.81 4.38
C GLN A 325 10.36 25.03 5.86
N ILE A 326 10.29 23.95 6.64
CA ILE A 326 10.02 24.03 8.09
C ILE A 326 11.26 24.54 8.80
N LYS A 327 12.41 23.96 8.44
CA LYS A 327 13.72 24.31 8.98
C LYS A 327 14.80 23.76 8.07
N ASP A 328 15.82 24.56 7.80
CA ASP A 328 17.12 24.11 7.32
C ASP A 328 17.83 23.38 8.47
N ILE A 329 17.81 22.05 8.42
CA ILE A 329 18.36 21.19 9.48
C ILE A 329 19.89 21.12 9.33
N ALA A 330 20.43 21.23 8.12
CA ALA A 330 21.86 21.23 7.83
C ALA A 330 22.29 22.49 7.05
N PRO A 331 22.72 23.58 7.73
CA PRO A 331 22.98 24.87 7.09
C PRO A 331 23.89 24.80 5.86
N GLY A 332 23.45 25.39 4.76
CA GLY A 332 24.18 25.47 3.50
C GLY A 332 23.70 24.44 2.47
N PRO A 333 24.53 24.01 1.50
CA PRO A 333 24.09 23.09 0.44
C PRO A 333 24.04 21.61 0.88
N ALA A 334 24.23 21.34 2.18
CA ALA A 334 24.25 19.98 2.71
C ALA A 334 22.83 19.53 3.06
N SER A 335 22.47 18.28 2.76
CA SER A 335 21.14 17.76 3.10
C SER A 335 21.00 17.46 4.59
N GLY A 336 19.96 17.98 5.23
CA GLY A 336 19.55 17.65 6.60
C GLY A 336 18.78 16.32 6.72
N GLY A 337 18.23 15.82 5.61
CA GLY A 337 17.62 14.50 5.39
C GLY A 337 17.26 13.66 6.64
N PRO A 338 16.20 14.00 7.39
CA PRO A 338 15.74 13.16 8.48
C PRO A 338 15.29 11.80 7.94
N ALA A 339 15.88 10.71 8.44
CA ALA A 339 15.70 9.36 7.90
C ALA A 339 14.39 8.67 8.34
N MET A 340 13.77 9.14 9.43
CA MET A 340 12.48 8.62 9.92
C MET A 340 11.60 9.76 10.38
N LEU A 341 10.32 9.66 10.02
CA LEU A 341 9.27 10.55 10.46
C LEU A 341 8.11 9.73 11.01
N LEU A 342 7.71 10.01 12.24
CA LEU A 342 6.60 9.35 12.89
C LEU A 342 5.51 10.37 13.19
N ALA A 343 4.29 10.15 12.70
CA ALA A 343 3.13 10.96 13.03
C ALA A 343 2.35 10.28 14.17
N ILE A 344 2.27 10.92 15.34
CA ILE A 344 1.45 10.44 16.46
C ILE A 344 0.55 11.58 16.93
N GLY A 345 -0.77 11.35 16.89
CA GLY A 345 -1.75 12.28 17.48
C GLY A 345 -1.68 13.71 16.93
N GLY A 346 -1.41 13.87 15.63
CA GLY A 346 -1.28 15.19 14.99
C GLY A 346 0.07 15.88 15.21
N THR A 347 1.06 15.17 15.78
CA THR A 347 2.43 15.66 15.96
C THR A 347 3.39 14.85 15.10
N LEU A 348 4.27 15.53 14.38
CA LEU A 348 5.33 14.93 13.58
C LEU A 348 6.65 14.89 14.36
N TYR A 349 7.31 13.74 14.40
CA TYR A 349 8.61 13.52 15.05
C TYR A 349 9.68 13.18 14.00
N PHE A 350 10.77 13.97 13.91
CA PHE A 350 11.99 13.76 13.09
C PHE A 350 13.25 13.91 13.95
#